data_AF-A0A0M3IGD3-F1
#
_entry.id   AF-A0A0M3IGD3-F1
#
_cell.length_a   1.000
_cell.length_b   1.000
_cell.length_c   1.000
_cell.angle_alpha   90.00
_cell.angle_beta   90.00
_cell.angle_gamma   90.00
#
_symmetry.space_group_name_H-M   'P 1'
#
loop_
_entity.id
_entity.type
_entity.pdbx_description
1 polymer ?
#
loop_
_entity_poly.entity_id
_entity_poly.type
_entity_poly.pdbx_seq_one_letter_code
_entity_poly.pdbx_strand_id
1 'polypeptide(L)'
;MEDITVLNIFQHNIYTDKISSNKNIGLKCYHITNSEMLLTILQHCHSVSSVKIWFSSSSFAGGVLKMLKQMNIKMRCLDLYPYRAEEALDEAFAAFPELTGMTMRPHGQDYFWSGLDLTSFPSFEKMDTLMLDGFNIR
;
A
#
# COMPACT_ATOMS: atom_id res chain seq x y z
N MET A 1 -7.78 -20.27 1.76
CA MET A 1 -7.95 -19.58 3.05
C MET A 1 -6.69 -18.79 3.25
N GLU A 2 -6.82 -17.48 3.38
CA GLU A 2 -5.69 -16.55 3.52
C GLU A 2 -5.11 -16.60 4.93
N ASP A 3 -3.80 -16.44 5.06
CA ASP A 3 -3.13 -16.44 6.37
C ASP A 3 -3.44 -15.16 7.15
N ILE A 4 -3.54 -14.04 6.42
CA ILE A 4 -3.84 -12.71 6.95
C ILE A 4 -4.94 -12.07 6.11
N THR A 5 -6.02 -11.62 6.73
CA THR A 5 -7.08 -10.90 6.00
C THR A 5 -6.61 -9.51 5.58
N VAL A 6 -6.01 -8.74 6.50
CA VAL A 6 -5.52 -7.38 6.21
C VAL A 6 -4.15 -7.15 6.83
N LEU A 7 -3.17 -6.76 6.00
CA LEU A 7 -1.86 -6.33 6.44
C LEU A 7 -1.72 -4.82 6.23
N ASN A 8 -1.67 -4.05 7.33
CA ASN A 8 -1.39 -2.61 7.27
C ASN A 8 0.10 -2.34 7.49
N ILE A 9 0.72 -1.63 6.56
CA ILE A 9 2.12 -1.22 6.63
C ILE A 9 2.17 0.29 6.58
N PHE A 10 2.74 0.90 7.63
CA PHE A 10 2.85 2.35 7.75
C PHE A 10 4.31 2.77 7.71
N GLN A 11 4.61 3.80 6.92
CA GLN A 11 5.85 4.55 7.10
C GLN A 11 5.80 5.29 8.46
N HIS A 12 6.93 5.35 9.15
CA HIS A 12 6.99 5.80 10.54
C HIS A 12 6.32 7.16 10.76
N ASN A 13 6.67 8.17 9.95
CA ASN A 13 6.10 9.51 10.02
C ASN A 13 4.58 9.53 9.79
N ILE A 14 4.06 8.71 8.87
CA ILE A 14 2.61 8.60 8.65
C ILE A 14 1.92 8.06 9.90
N TYR A 15 2.48 7.01 10.50
CA TYR A 15 1.91 6.43 11.72
C TYR A 15 1.93 7.43 12.87
N THR A 16 3.06 8.09 13.13
CA THR A 16 3.19 9.04 14.23
C THR A 16 2.24 10.23 14.07
N ASP A 17 2.21 10.83 12.87
CA ASP A 17 1.56 12.12 12.68
C ASP A 17 0.05 11.98 12.51
N LYS A 18 -0.42 10.88 11.90
CA LYS A 18 -1.82 10.73 11.47
C LYS A 18 -2.60 9.63 12.21
N ILE A 19 -1.94 8.51 12.55
CA ILE A 19 -2.64 7.33 13.07
C ILE A 19 -2.58 7.29 14.60
N SER A 20 -1.37 7.35 15.17
CA SER A 20 -1.15 7.25 16.62
C SER A 20 -1.69 8.45 17.40
N SER A 21 -1.77 9.62 16.75
CA SER A 21 -2.33 10.85 17.31
C SER A 21 -3.86 10.82 17.39
N ASN A 22 -4.51 9.88 16.67
CA ASN A 22 -5.95 9.75 16.67
C ASN A 22 -6.40 8.94 17.89
N LYS A 23 -6.85 9.64 18.93
CA LYS A 23 -7.28 9.06 20.22
C LYS A 23 -8.42 8.03 20.11
N ASN A 24 -9.14 8.00 18.98
CA ASN A 24 -10.22 7.05 18.73
C ASN A 24 -9.75 5.76 18.05
N ILE A 25 -8.48 5.66 17.68
CA ILE A 25 -7.91 4.50 16.99
C ILE A 25 -7.15 3.64 18.01
N GLY A 26 -7.70 2.47 18.34
CA GLY A 26 -7.07 1.48 19.24
C GLY A 26 -6.03 0.57 18.57
N LEU A 27 -5.46 0.97 17.43
CA LEU A 27 -4.48 0.15 16.71
C LEU A 27 -3.17 0.08 17.50
N LYS A 28 -2.76 -1.14 17.86
CA LYS A 28 -1.41 -1.42 18.35
C LYS A 28 -0.57 -1.93 17.18
N CYS A 29 0.49 -1.19 16.84
CA CYS A 29 1.41 -1.57 15.77
C CYS A 29 2.67 -2.22 16.34
N TYR A 30 3.21 -3.20 15.61
CA TYR A 30 4.57 -3.68 15.84
C TYR A 30 5.54 -2.73 15.16
N HIS A 31 6.36 -2.06 15.95
CA HIS A 31 7.38 -1.15 15.45
C HIS A 31 8.58 -1.96 14.97
N ILE A 32 8.83 -1.92 13.66
CA ILE A 32 10.04 -2.49 13.05
C ILE A 32 11.08 -1.38 12.91
N THR A 33 12.33 -1.68 13.26
CA THR A 33 13.46 -0.73 13.18
C THR A 33 14.29 -0.91 11.92
N ASN A 34 14.12 -2.02 11.21
CA ASN A 34 14.73 -2.29 9.92
C ASN A 34 13.79 -3.16 9.05
N SER A 35 14.11 -3.27 7.76
CA SER A 35 13.35 -4.05 6.78
C SER A 35 13.47 -5.57 6.96
N GLU A 36 14.56 -6.08 7.54
CA GLU A 36 14.75 -7.52 7.77
C GLU A 36 13.69 -8.09 8.71
N MET A 37 13.26 -7.32 9.71
CA MET A 37 12.15 -7.70 10.59
C MET A 37 10.85 -7.93 9.82
N LEU A 38 10.58 -7.12 8.78
CA LEU A 38 9.41 -7.34 7.91
C LEU A 38 9.55 -8.66 7.15
N LEU A 39 10.74 -8.97 6.62
CA LEU A 39 10.99 -10.25 5.97
C LEU A 39 10.75 -11.43 6.92
N THR A 40 11.22 -11.35 8.17
CA THR A 40 10.96 -12.38 9.18
C THR A 40 9.47 -12.56 9.46
N ILE A 41 8.70 -11.47 9.55
CA ILE A 41 7.24 -11.56 9.73
C ILE A 41 6.59 -12.22 8.50
N LEU A 42 7.01 -11.81 7.30
CA LEU A 42 6.47 -12.32 6.04
C LEU A 42 6.85 -13.77 5.76
N GLN A 43 7.93 -14.31 6.34
CA GLN A 43 8.28 -15.75 6.24
C GLN A 43 7.20 -16.68 6.79
N HIS A 44 6.34 -16.17 7.66
CA HIS A 44 5.23 -16.93 8.26
C HIS A 44 3.90 -16.69 7.55
N CYS A 45 3.89 -15.95 6.44
CA CYS A 45 2.70 -15.60 5.67
C CYS A 45 2.91 -16.00 4.21
N HIS A 46 1.96 -16.71 3.60
CA HIS A 46 2.01 -17.08 2.19
C HIS A 46 0.93 -16.32 1.38
N SER A 47 -0.13 -15.89 2.06
CA SER A 47 -1.28 -15.27 1.42
C SER A 47 -1.92 -14.18 2.30
N VAL A 48 -2.15 -13.02 1.70
CA VAL A 48 -2.82 -11.88 2.33
C VAL A 48 -4.00 -11.46 1.46
N SER A 49 -5.22 -11.34 2.00
CA SER A 49 -6.34 -10.87 1.17
C SER A 49 -6.14 -9.42 0.71
N SER A 50 -5.80 -8.52 1.64
CA SER A 50 -5.56 -7.11 1.36
C SER A 50 -4.29 -6.59 2.04
N VAL A 51 -3.39 -5.98 1.28
CA VAL A 51 -2.26 -5.21 1.83
C VAL A 51 -2.55 -3.73 1.67
N LYS A 52 -2.37 -2.96 2.74
CA LYS A 52 -2.55 -1.52 2.77
C LYS A 52 -1.21 -0.86 3.07
N ILE A 53 -0.72 -0.03 2.16
CA ILE A 53 0.57 0.67 2.31
C ILE A 53 0.32 2.16 2.46
N TRP A 54 0.69 2.69 3.63
CA TRP A 54 0.55 4.09 4.00
C TRP A 54 1.92 4.75 4.00
N PHE A 55 2.19 5.63 3.04
CA PHE A 55 3.55 6.14 2.80
C PHE A 55 3.59 7.60 2.39
N SER A 56 4.68 8.29 2.76
CA SER A 56 5.00 9.62 2.25
C SER A 56 6.01 9.60 1.10
N SER A 57 6.73 8.49 0.91
CA SER A 57 7.74 8.30 -0.13
C SER A 57 7.46 7.05 -0.96
N SER A 58 7.50 7.20 -2.28
CA SER A 58 7.44 6.10 -3.25
C SER A 58 8.55 5.07 -3.03
N SER A 59 9.76 5.50 -2.64
CA SER A 59 10.87 4.59 -2.34
C SER A 59 10.55 3.63 -1.18
N PHE A 60 9.82 4.11 -0.17
CA PHE A 60 9.34 3.25 0.92
C PHE A 60 8.33 2.23 0.40
N ALA A 61 7.32 2.67 -0.37
CA ALA A 61 6.32 1.76 -0.95
C ALA A 61 6.97 0.71 -1.86
N GLY A 62 7.89 1.12 -2.74
CA GLY A 62 8.64 0.22 -3.61
C GLY A 62 9.46 -0.81 -2.82
N GLY A 63 10.11 -0.39 -1.72
CA GLY A 63 10.82 -1.31 -0.83
C GLY A 63 9.90 -2.36 -0.21
N VAL A 64 8.72 -1.96 0.25
CA VAL A 64 7.69 -2.87 0.78
C VAL A 64 7.21 -3.85 -0.30
N LEU A 65 6.88 -3.36 -1.49
CA LEU A 65 6.41 -4.19 -2.61
C LEU A 65 7.47 -5.21 -3.05
N LYS A 66 8.75 -4.81 -3.11
CA LYS A 66 9.87 -5.71 -3.39
C LYS A 66 10.00 -6.81 -2.34
N MET A 67 9.85 -6.49 -1.06
CA MET A 67 9.89 -7.49 0.01
C MET A 67 8.71 -8.47 -0.07
N LEU A 68 7.48 -7.98 -0.31
CA LEU A 68 6.31 -8.83 -0.50
C LEU A 68 6.50 -9.78 -1.70
N LYS A 69 7.06 -9.28 -2.80
CA LYS A 69 7.40 -10.09 -3.99
C LYS A 69 8.48 -11.12 -3.69
N GLN A 70 9.56 -10.71 -3.02
CA GLN A 70 10.66 -11.59 -2.63
C GLN A 70 10.17 -12.76 -1.77
N MET A 71 9.20 -12.50 -0.90
CA MET A 71 8.60 -13.52 -0.04
C MET A 71 7.48 -14.33 -0.72
N ASN A 72 7.24 -14.11 -2.02
CA ASN A 72 6.22 -14.78 -2.81
C ASN A 72 4.81 -14.69 -2.18
N ILE A 73 4.49 -13.53 -1.59
CA ILE A 73 3.19 -13.29 -0.98
C ILE A 73 2.12 -13.24 -2.07
N LYS A 74 1.13 -14.12 -1.98
CA LYS A 74 -0.07 -14.02 -2.80
C LYS A 74 -0.99 -12.95 -2.22
N MET A 75 -1.40 -12.01 -3.06
CA MET A 75 -2.27 -10.92 -2.65
C MET A 75 -3.41 -10.75 -3.66
N ARG A 76 -4.62 -10.54 -3.15
CA ARG A 76 -5.79 -10.24 -3.98
C ARG A 76 -5.93 -8.73 -4.24
N CYS A 77 -5.84 -7.94 -3.17
CA CYS A 77 -6.10 -6.51 -3.19
C CYS A 77 -4.91 -5.71 -2.64
N LEU A 78 -4.51 -4.66 -3.36
CA LEU A 78 -3.51 -3.69 -2.89
C LEU A 78 -4.15 -2.32 -2.69
N ASP A 79 -4.05 -1.77 -1.49
CA ASP A 79 -4.48 -0.40 -1.21
C ASP A 79 -3.27 0.50 -1.00
N LEU A 80 -3.14 1.54 -1.83
CA LEU A 80 -2.07 2.52 -1.76
C LEU A 80 -2.61 3.85 -1.25
N TYR A 81 -1.90 4.42 -0.26
CA TYR A 81 -2.17 5.75 0.24
C TYR A 81 -0.96 6.65 -0.06
N PRO A 82 -0.91 7.31 -1.24
CA PRO A 82 0.24 8.09 -1.68
C PRO A 82 0.15 9.59 -1.32
N TYR A 83 1.30 10.26 -1.28
CA TYR A 83 1.40 11.72 -1.56
C TYR A 83 1.85 11.99 -3.00
N ARG A 84 2.44 10.98 -3.68
CA ARG A 84 2.80 10.95 -5.10
C ARG A 84 2.56 9.52 -5.61
N ALA A 85 1.79 9.36 -6.68
CA ALA A 85 1.18 8.08 -7.04
C ALA A 85 1.94 7.28 -8.10
N GLU A 86 2.54 7.94 -9.08
CA GLU A 86 3.08 7.28 -10.29
C GLU A 86 4.16 6.24 -9.97
N GLU A 87 5.23 6.63 -9.26
CA GLU A 87 6.33 5.70 -8.95
C GLU A 87 5.90 4.49 -8.12
N ALA A 88 4.94 4.66 -7.20
CA ALA A 88 4.44 3.55 -6.38
C ALA A 88 3.56 2.59 -7.19
N LEU A 89 2.86 3.12 -8.19
CA LEU A 89 2.02 2.34 -9.10
C LEU A 89 2.85 1.51 -10.07
N ASP A 90 3.94 2.07 -10.61
CA ASP A 90 4.89 1.35 -11.45
C ASP A 90 5.56 0.20 -10.68
N GLU A 91 5.99 0.45 -9.45
CA GLU A 91 6.55 -0.59 -8.57
C GLU A 91 5.52 -1.66 -8.23
N ALA A 92 4.25 -1.29 -8.03
CA ALA A 92 3.17 -2.24 -7.79
C ALA A 92 2.92 -3.14 -9.00
N PHE A 93 2.92 -2.56 -10.21
CA PHE A 93 2.78 -3.31 -11.46
C PHE A 93 3.97 -4.23 -11.71
N ALA A 94 5.19 -3.75 -11.49
CA ALA A 94 6.41 -4.57 -11.63
C ALA A 94 6.45 -5.73 -10.62
N ALA A 95 5.86 -5.55 -9.43
CA ALA A 95 5.84 -6.56 -8.40
C ALA A 95 4.69 -7.58 -8.56
N PHE A 96 3.49 -7.09 -8.89
CA PHE A 96 2.26 -7.87 -8.89
C PHE A 96 1.39 -7.56 -10.12
N PRO A 97 1.82 -7.94 -11.34
CA PRO A 97 1.07 -7.65 -12.57
C PRO A 97 -0.30 -8.34 -12.62
N GLU A 98 -0.49 -9.41 -11.85
CA GLU A 98 -1.73 -10.21 -11.77
C GLU A 98 -2.72 -9.74 -10.69
N LEU A 99 -2.57 -8.52 -10.15
CA LEU A 99 -3.50 -7.99 -9.13
C LEU A 99 -4.94 -8.00 -9.63
N THR A 100 -5.86 -8.45 -8.76
CA THR A 100 -7.30 -8.46 -9.06
C THR A 100 -8.01 -7.20 -8.59
N GLY A 101 -7.53 -6.59 -7.51
CA GLY A 101 -8.14 -5.39 -6.94
C GLY A 101 -7.12 -4.35 -6.49
N MET A 102 -7.46 -3.08 -6.68
CA MET A 102 -6.67 -1.96 -6.16
C MET A 102 -7.56 -0.82 -5.67
N THR A 103 -7.20 -0.29 -4.50
CA THR A 103 -7.68 1.02 -4.06
C THR A 103 -6.51 2.00 -4.03
N MET A 104 -6.69 3.21 -4.53
CA MET A 104 -5.74 4.29 -4.28
C MET A 104 -6.46 5.47 -3.69
N ARG A 105 -5.89 6.07 -2.65
CA ARG A 105 -6.42 7.28 -2.01
C ARG A 105 -5.31 8.16 -1.46
N PRO A 106 -5.10 9.38 -1.97
CA PRO A 106 -4.06 10.25 -1.45
C PRO A 106 -4.27 10.59 0.01
N HIS A 107 -3.18 10.85 0.73
CA HIS A 107 -3.27 11.24 2.14
C HIS A 107 -3.89 12.62 2.32
N GLY A 108 -4.69 12.74 3.38
CA GLY A 108 -5.05 14.04 3.96
C GLY A 108 -6.07 14.85 3.17
N GLN A 109 -6.45 15.99 3.75
CA GLN A 109 -7.37 16.94 3.12
C GLN A 109 -6.72 17.75 1.99
N ASP A 110 -5.39 17.70 1.89
CA ASP A 110 -4.60 18.50 0.94
C ASP A 110 -4.98 18.22 -0.52
N TYR A 111 -5.43 17.00 -0.81
CA TYR A 111 -5.91 16.57 -2.12
C TYR A 111 -7.44 16.41 -2.19
N PHE A 112 -8.17 16.76 -1.13
CA PHE A 112 -9.62 16.57 -1.08
C PHE A 112 -10.35 17.42 -2.14
N TRP A 113 -9.87 18.64 -2.38
CA TRP A 113 -10.47 19.55 -3.38
C TRP A 113 -9.73 19.56 -4.71
N SER A 114 -8.41 19.37 -4.67
CA SER A 114 -7.55 19.49 -5.85
C SER A 114 -7.37 18.17 -6.59
N GLY A 115 -7.53 17.03 -5.93
CA GLY A 115 -7.15 15.72 -6.44
C GLY A 115 -5.63 15.57 -6.58
N LEU A 116 -5.15 14.33 -6.63
CA LEU A 116 -3.79 14.00 -7.06
C LEU A 116 -3.83 13.66 -8.55
N ASP A 117 -3.01 14.32 -9.36
CA ASP A 117 -2.91 14.00 -10.79
C ASP A 117 -2.31 12.61 -10.98
N LEU A 118 -2.94 11.81 -11.85
CA LEU A 118 -2.44 10.51 -12.28
C LEU A 118 -2.41 10.47 -13.82
N THR A 119 -1.22 10.53 -14.40
CA THR A 119 -1.07 10.66 -15.87
C THR A 119 -1.30 9.35 -16.62
N SER A 120 -1.06 8.22 -15.99
CA SER A 120 -1.28 6.91 -16.58
C SER A 120 -1.55 5.85 -15.51
N PHE A 121 -2.20 4.77 -15.91
CA PHE A 121 -2.45 3.61 -15.07
C PHE A 121 -2.04 2.33 -15.82
N PRO A 122 -1.19 1.48 -15.25
CA PRO A 122 -0.71 0.28 -15.92
C PRO A 122 -1.82 -0.77 -16.02
N SER A 123 -1.79 -1.55 -17.10
CA SER A 123 -2.78 -2.59 -17.37
C SER A 123 -2.43 -3.89 -16.64
N PHE A 124 -2.90 -4.04 -15.41
CA PHE A 124 -2.82 -5.28 -14.66
C PHE A 124 -3.63 -6.41 -15.33
N GLU A 125 -3.08 -7.62 -15.38
CA GLU A 125 -3.59 -8.74 -16.18
C GLU A 125 -4.96 -9.25 -15.71
N LYS A 126 -5.23 -9.16 -14.41
CA LYS A 126 -6.43 -9.75 -13.77
C LYS A 126 -7.29 -8.74 -13.02
N MET A 127 -7.05 -7.44 -13.22
CA MET A 127 -7.73 -6.39 -12.46
C MET A 127 -9.22 -6.37 -12.83
N ASP A 128 -10.07 -6.65 -11.84
CA ASP A 128 -11.53 -6.59 -11.95
C ASP A 128 -12.13 -5.43 -11.14
N THR A 129 -11.38 -4.93 -10.15
CA THR A 129 -11.85 -3.90 -9.23
C THR A 129 -10.80 -2.81 -9.06
N LEU A 130 -11.11 -1.60 -9.53
CA LEU A 130 -10.28 -0.42 -9.33
C LEU A 130 -11.09 0.69 -8.66
N MET A 131 -10.60 1.19 -7.52
CA MET A 131 -11.19 2.34 -6.82
C MET A 131 -10.15 3.45 -6.66
N LEU A 132 -10.37 4.58 -7.31
CA LEU A 132 -9.54 5.77 -7.22
C LEU A 132 -10.33 6.87 -6.50
N ASP A 133 -9.91 7.23 -5.29
CA ASP A 133 -10.54 8.26 -4.47
C ASP A 133 -9.60 9.47 -4.37
N GLY A 134 -10.06 10.65 -4.77
CA GLY A 134 -9.25 11.89 -4.72
C GLY A 134 -8.18 11.98 -5.80
N PHE A 135 -8.42 11.43 -7.00
CA PHE A 135 -7.52 11.53 -8.16
C PHE A 135 -8.12 12.32 -9.31
N ASN A 136 -7.28 13.08 -10.01
CA ASN A 136 -7.61 13.61 -11.34
C ASN A 136 -7.06 12.66 -12.40
N ILE A 137 -7.96 12.09 -13.19
CA ILE A 137 -7.62 11.20 -14.30
C ILE A 137 -7.74 12.01 -15.58
N ARG A 138 -6.71 11.98 -16.42
CA ARG A 138 -6.68 12.66 -17.72
C ARG A 138 -6.60 11.66 -18.87
#